data_AF-A0A7C2SJD5-F1
#
_entry.id   AF-A0A7C2SJD5-F1
#
_cell.length_a   1.000
_cell.length_b   1.000
_cell.length_c   1.000
_cell.angle_alpha   90.00
_cell.angle_beta   90.00
_cell.angle_gamma   90.00
#
_symmetry.space_group_name_H-M   'P 1'
#
loop_
_entity.id
_entity.type
_entity.pdbx_description
1 polymer ?
#
loop_
_entity_poly.entity_id
_entity_poly.type
_entity_poly.pdbx_seq_one_letter_code
_entity_poly.pdbx_strand_id
1 'polypeptide(L)'
;MQFNKYEMGLDKNDANYVSLSPLTFIEWAASVFPNRPSLIHGGERYTWKETYARCRRLASALDKHGIGKGDTVAVIAPNIPRHFEAHFGVPVVARPDEQWGEIPCAFVTLKPDARSVTKQDIIDFCRRHLAHFKCPKTVFFTELPKTSTGKIQKFVLRDWAKAL
;
A
#
# COMPACT_ATOMS: atom_id res chain seq x y z
N MET A 1 38.65 13.69 -2.47
CA MET A 1 37.21 13.87 -2.76
C MET A 1 36.96 15.35 -2.97
N GLN A 2 36.30 15.71 -4.08
CA GLN A 2 36.11 17.10 -4.51
C GLN A 2 34.86 17.69 -3.83
N PHE A 3 35.00 18.86 -3.23
CA PHE A 3 33.95 19.54 -2.47
C PHE A 3 32.87 20.06 -3.42
N ASN A 4 31.65 19.49 -3.38
CA ASN A 4 30.53 19.91 -4.23
C ASN A 4 29.53 20.77 -3.43
N LYS A 5 29.56 22.09 -3.65
CA LYS A 5 28.64 23.05 -3.00
C LYS A 5 27.16 22.78 -3.28
N TYR A 6 26.83 22.06 -4.35
CA TYR A 6 25.44 21.73 -4.71
C TYR A 6 24.88 20.56 -3.90
N GLU A 7 25.70 19.88 -3.08
CA GLU A 7 25.26 18.77 -2.24
C GLU A 7 25.14 19.14 -0.75
N MET A 8 25.48 20.39 -0.38
CA MET A 8 25.36 20.87 1.00
C MET A 8 23.90 21.22 1.36
N GLY A 9 23.41 20.70 2.48
CA GLY A 9 22.10 21.06 3.03
C GLY A 9 20.90 20.45 2.28
N LEU A 10 21.15 19.48 1.40
CA LEU A 10 20.13 18.70 0.69
C LEU A 10 19.79 17.38 1.39
N ASP A 11 20.26 17.20 2.63
CA ASP A 11 19.92 16.05 3.44
C ASP A 11 18.40 15.93 3.59
N LYS A 12 17.92 14.69 3.59
CA LYS A 12 16.50 14.41 3.78
C LYS A 12 16.05 14.91 5.15
N ASN A 13 14.98 15.68 5.15
CA ASN A 13 14.31 16.24 6.30
C ASN A 13 12.81 16.27 6.03
N ASP A 14 12.03 16.59 7.06
CA ASP A 14 10.55 16.58 6.97
C ASP A 14 9.99 17.52 5.89
N ALA A 15 10.73 18.57 5.50
CA ALA A 15 10.29 19.53 4.50
C ALA A 15 10.61 19.10 3.06
N ASN A 16 11.65 18.29 2.83
CA ASN A 16 12.08 17.87 1.49
C ASN A 16 11.93 16.35 1.23
N TYR A 17 11.52 15.58 2.23
CA TYR A 17 11.37 14.14 2.14
C TYR A 17 10.09 13.66 2.81
N VAL A 18 9.10 13.31 1.98
CA VAL A 18 7.91 12.57 2.40
C VAL A 18 7.75 11.35 1.52
N SER A 19 7.52 10.25 2.20
CA SER A 19 7.42 8.91 1.69
C SER A 19 6.14 8.72 0.91
N LEU A 20 6.26 8.33 -0.36
CA LEU A 20 5.11 8.18 -1.25
C LEU A 20 4.40 6.87 -0.93
N SER A 21 3.31 6.96 -0.17
CA SER A 21 2.39 5.87 0.12
C SER A 21 1.09 6.07 -0.67
N PRO A 22 0.22 5.05 -0.79
CA PRO A 22 -1.10 5.25 -1.37
C PRO A 22 -1.89 6.37 -0.69
N LEU A 23 -1.70 6.57 0.62
CA LEU A 23 -2.36 7.60 1.41
C LEU A 23 -1.83 9.01 1.09
N THR A 24 -0.50 9.19 1.08
CA THR A 24 0.09 10.49 0.77
C THR A 24 -0.10 10.86 -0.71
N PHE A 25 -0.10 9.86 -1.60
CA PHE A 25 -0.42 10.05 -3.01
C PHE A 25 -1.84 10.55 -3.23
N ILE A 26 -2.86 9.89 -2.66
CA ILE A 26 -4.27 10.28 -2.93
C ILE A 26 -4.60 11.65 -2.35
N GLU A 27 -4.02 11.99 -1.19
CA GLU A 27 -4.14 13.32 -0.59
C GLU A 27 -3.48 14.39 -1.48
N TRP A 28 -2.24 14.14 -1.90
CA TRP A 28 -1.53 15.04 -2.81
C TRP A 28 -2.28 15.22 -4.15
N ALA A 29 -2.74 14.14 -4.77
CA ALA A 29 -3.45 14.19 -6.04
C ALA A 29 -4.77 14.96 -5.92
N ALA A 30 -5.50 14.81 -4.81
CA ALA A 30 -6.70 15.57 -4.53
C ALA A 30 -6.45 17.06 -4.27
N SER A 31 -5.27 17.41 -3.75
CA SER A 31 -4.85 18.80 -3.51
C SER A 31 -4.38 19.48 -4.81
N VAL A 32 -3.50 18.81 -5.56
CA VAL A 32 -2.84 19.37 -6.76
C VAL A 32 -3.73 19.30 -8.00
N PHE A 33 -4.54 18.23 -8.14
CA PHE A 33 -5.37 18.00 -9.31
C PHE A 33 -6.85 17.76 -8.97
N PRO A 34 -7.49 18.61 -8.15
CA PRO A 34 -8.78 18.33 -7.53
C PRO A 34 -9.88 17.98 -8.54
N ASN A 35 -9.91 18.68 -9.68
CA ASN A 35 -10.95 18.55 -10.70
C ASN A 35 -10.56 17.62 -11.86
N ARG A 36 -9.34 17.05 -11.86
CA ARG A 36 -8.95 16.10 -12.91
C ARG A 36 -9.63 14.76 -12.67
N PRO A 37 -10.06 14.05 -13.74
CA PRO A 37 -10.58 12.70 -13.61
C PRO A 37 -9.56 11.75 -12.98
N SER A 38 -9.99 11.01 -11.96
CA SER A 38 -9.22 9.95 -11.31
C SER A 38 -9.69 8.56 -11.75
N LEU A 39 -10.99 8.41 -12.00
CA LEU A 39 -11.62 7.14 -12.35
C LEU A 39 -12.80 7.37 -13.30
N ILE A 40 -12.89 6.53 -14.31
CA ILE A 40 -14.01 6.43 -15.24
C ILE A 40 -14.44 4.97 -15.29
N HIS A 41 -15.71 4.69 -15.04
CA HIS A 41 -16.27 3.34 -15.09
C HIS A 41 -17.70 3.38 -15.64
N GLY A 42 -17.87 2.94 -16.89
CA GLY A 42 -19.15 3.10 -17.60
C GLY A 42 -19.53 4.58 -17.70
N GLY A 43 -20.74 4.93 -17.23
CA GLY A 43 -21.22 6.31 -17.15
C GLY A 43 -20.69 7.09 -15.95
N GLU A 44 -20.11 6.43 -14.95
CA GLU A 44 -19.59 7.10 -13.75
C GLU A 44 -18.21 7.72 -14.02
N ARG A 45 -18.04 8.94 -13.54
CA ARG A 45 -16.75 9.66 -13.55
C ARG A 45 -16.54 10.30 -12.19
N TYR A 46 -15.35 10.13 -11.64
CA TYR A 46 -14.94 10.76 -10.40
C TYR A 46 -13.67 11.57 -10.62
N THR A 47 -13.58 12.69 -9.92
CA THR A 47 -12.39 13.50 -9.80
C THR A 47 -11.50 13.01 -8.66
N TRP A 48 -10.24 13.47 -8.61
CA TRP A 48 -9.35 13.17 -7.48
C TRP A 48 -9.90 13.67 -6.15
N LYS A 49 -10.53 14.86 -6.11
CA LYS A 49 -11.17 15.39 -4.90
C LYS A 49 -12.29 14.49 -4.40
N GLU A 50 -13.16 14.03 -5.30
CA GLU A 50 -14.27 13.13 -4.95
C GLU A 50 -13.76 11.77 -4.51
N THR A 51 -12.73 11.24 -5.18
CA THR A 51 -12.13 9.95 -4.82
C THR A 51 -11.56 10.00 -3.42
N TYR A 52 -10.79 11.04 -3.08
CA TYR A 52 -10.24 11.21 -1.74
C TYR A 52 -11.34 11.30 -0.68
N ALA A 53 -12.37 12.12 -0.93
CA ALA A 53 -13.53 12.21 -0.02
C ALA A 53 -14.25 10.87 0.18
N ARG A 54 -14.36 10.04 -0.87
CA ARG A 54 -14.96 8.70 -0.80
C ARG A 54 -14.10 7.72 -0.02
N CYS A 55 -12.79 7.72 -0.24
CA CYS A 55 -11.86 6.90 0.53
C CYS A 55 -11.87 7.28 2.02
N ARG A 56 -11.91 8.58 2.33
CA ARG A 56 -12.07 9.10 3.71
C ARG A 56 -13.40 8.66 4.34
N ARG A 57 -14.50 8.67 3.59
CA ARG A 57 -15.80 8.17 4.06
C ARG A 57 -15.78 6.67 4.35
N LEU A 58 -15.14 5.87 3.49
CA LEU A 58 -14.94 4.44 3.74
C LEU A 58 -14.12 4.20 5.01
N ALA A 59 -12.98 4.88 5.16
CA ALA A 59 -12.14 4.78 6.35
C ALA A 59 -12.91 5.18 7.62
N SER A 60 -13.67 6.28 7.58
CA SER A 60 -14.51 6.71 8.72
C SER A 60 -15.64 5.73 9.04
N ALA A 61 -16.24 5.10 8.03
CA ALA A 61 -17.27 4.08 8.26
C ALA A 61 -16.66 2.84 8.94
N LEU A 62 -15.48 2.40 8.50
CA LEU A 62 -14.76 1.29 9.13
C LEU A 62 -14.42 1.61 10.59
N ASP A 63 -13.93 2.81 10.87
CA ASP A 63 -13.61 3.28 12.22
C ASP A 63 -14.85 3.24 13.14
N LYS A 64 -16.02 3.71 12.66
CA LYS A 64 -17.30 3.61 13.38
C LYS A 64 -17.76 2.19 13.67
N HIS A 65 -17.29 1.21 12.90
CA HIS A 65 -17.53 -0.21 13.13
C HIS A 65 -16.41 -0.88 13.96
N GLY A 66 -15.53 -0.09 14.57
CA GLY A 66 -14.45 -0.58 15.42
C GLY A 66 -13.28 -1.18 14.64
N ILE A 67 -13.19 -0.90 13.34
CA ILE A 67 -12.10 -1.39 12.47
C ILE A 67 -11.10 -0.25 12.28
N GLY A 68 -9.92 -0.41 12.87
CA GLY A 68 -8.89 0.62 12.91
C GLY A 68 -7.49 0.13 12.51
N LYS A 69 -6.48 0.92 12.91
CA LYS A 69 -5.07 0.54 12.71
C LYS A 69 -4.78 -0.74 13.47
N GLY A 70 -4.34 -1.77 12.74
CA GLY A 70 -4.13 -3.09 13.34
C GLY A 70 -5.03 -4.14 12.72
N ASP A 71 -6.26 -3.75 12.36
CA ASP A 71 -7.26 -4.67 11.87
C ASP A 71 -7.03 -5.11 10.43
N THR A 72 -7.68 -6.23 10.10
CA THR A 72 -7.62 -6.85 8.78
C THR A 72 -8.97 -6.71 8.09
N VAL A 73 -8.98 -6.00 6.97
CA VAL A 73 -10.11 -5.98 6.03
C VAL A 73 -9.78 -6.88 4.84
N ALA A 74 -10.73 -7.73 4.47
CA ALA A 74 -10.72 -8.47 3.21
C ALA A 74 -11.75 -7.84 2.26
N VAL A 75 -11.36 -7.62 1.00
CA VAL A 75 -12.21 -7.00 -0.01
C VAL A 75 -12.50 -8.04 -1.08
N ILE A 76 -13.77 -8.41 -1.25
CA ILE A 76 -14.24 -9.30 -2.31
C ILE A 76 -15.22 -8.49 -3.15
N ALA A 77 -14.76 -8.00 -4.29
CA ALA A 77 -15.55 -7.16 -5.18
C ALA A 77 -15.05 -7.27 -6.62
N PRO A 78 -15.93 -7.11 -7.64
CA PRO A 78 -15.51 -6.97 -9.03
C PRO A 78 -14.68 -5.70 -9.26
N ASN A 79 -14.17 -5.49 -10.47
CA ASN A 79 -13.47 -4.26 -10.86
C ASN A 79 -14.44 -3.08 -11.01
N ILE A 80 -14.91 -2.56 -9.88
CA ILE A 80 -15.84 -1.43 -9.75
C ILE A 80 -15.19 -0.27 -8.96
N PRO A 81 -15.72 0.96 -9.03
CA PRO A 81 -15.15 2.12 -8.32
C PRO A 81 -14.93 1.89 -6.82
N ARG A 82 -15.80 1.11 -6.16
CA ARG A 82 -15.68 0.83 -4.72
C ARG A 82 -14.48 -0.04 -4.38
N HIS A 83 -14.11 -0.96 -5.28
CA HIS A 83 -12.87 -1.73 -5.12
C HIS A 83 -11.67 -0.79 -5.21
N PHE A 84 -11.67 0.13 -6.17
CA PHE A 84 -10.62 1.14 -6.29
C PHE A 84 -10.50 2.02 -5.04
N GLU A 85 -11.63 2.49 -4.48
CA GLU A 85 -11.67 3.23 -3.23
C GLU A 85 -11.09 2.42 -2.05
N ALA A 86 -11.39 1.12 -1.99
CA ALA A 86 -10.90 0.24 -0.94
C ALA A 86 -9.36 0.11 -0.91
N HIS A 87 -8.69 0.23 -2.06
CA HIS A 87 -7.23 0.23 -2.10
C HIS A 87 -6.59 1.41 -1.37
N PHE A 88 -7.28 2.56 -1.33
CA PHE A 88 -6.81 3.74 -0.59
C PHE A 88 -7.42 3.82 0.81
N GLY A 89 -8.65 3.32 1.01
CA GLY A 89 -9.30 3.26 2.32
C GLY A 89 -8.73 2.20 3.26
N VAL A 90 -8.10 1.14 2.72
CA VAL A 90 -7.47 0.05 3.48
C VAL A 90 -6.12 -0.35 2.84
N PRO A 91 -5.04 0.43 3.08
CA PRO A 91 -3.75 0.18 2.45
C PRO A 91 -3.05 -1.11 2.94
N VAL A 92 -2.17 -1.64 2.08
CA VAL A 92 -1.35 -2.86 2.26
C VAL A 92 -0.39 -2.77 3.46
N VAL A 93 0.11 -3.90 3.95
CA VAL A 93 1.19 -3.97 4.94
C VAL A 93 2.46 -3.34 4.36
N ALA A 94 2.79 -2.16 4.85
CA ALA A 94 3.97 -1.43 4.45
C ALA A 94 5.15 -1.71 5.41
N ARG A 95 6.35 -1.71 4.84
CA ARG A 95 7.63 -1.83 5.55
C ARG A 95 8.35 -0.48 5.52
N PRO A 96 8.98 -0.02 6.62
CA PRO A 96 9.85 1.15 6.58
C PRO A 96 10.94 1.04 5.51
N ASP A 97 11.31 2.18 4.91
CA ASP A 97 12.34 2.25 3.87
C ASP A 97 13.03 3.62 3.86
N GLU A 98 14.35 3.67 3.88
CA GLU A 98 15.09 4.95 3.93
C GLU A 98 14.91 5.81 2.67
N GLN A 99 14.55 5.20 1.54
CA GLN A 99 14.42 5.89 0.26
C GLN A 99 12.98 6.32 -0.06
N TRP A 100 11.99 5.54 0.37
CA TRP A 100 10.58 5.77 0.04
C TRP A 100 9.66 5.87 1.26
N GLY A 101 10.22 5.80 2.47
CA GLY A 101 9.66 5.67 3.82
C GLY A 101 8.83 4.44 4.07
N GLU A 102 7.96 4.11 3.14
CA GLU A 102 7.15 2.91 3.21
C GLU A 102 7.13 2.23 1.84
N ILE A 103 7.53 0.96 1.82
CA ILE A 103 7.46 0.13 0.62
C ILE A 103 6.48 -1.03 0.83
N PRO A 104 5.75 -1.46 -0.22
CA PRO A 104 4.95 -2.67 -0.11
C PRO A 104 5.86 -3.88 0.12
N CYS A 105 5.53 -4.69 1.12
CA CYS A 105 6.17 -5.98 1.37
C CYS A 105 5.14 -7.10 1.31
N ALA A 106 5.58 -8.28 0.91
CA ALA A 106 4.74 -9.47 0.85
C ALA A 106 5.29 -10.55 1.79
N PHE A 107 4.41 -11.10 2.63
CA PHE A 107 4.66 -12.31 3.40
C PHE A 107 3.91 -13.46 2.73
N VAL A 108 4.62 -14.54 2.40
CA VAL A 108 4.11 -15.63 1.58
C VAL A 108 4.36 -16.95 2.30
N THR A 109 3.30 -17.72 2.55
CA THR A 109 3.42 -19.14 2.90
C THR A 109 3.23 -19.96 1.64
N LEU A 110 4.18 -20.82 1.32
CA LEU A 110 4.05 -21.77 0.23
C LEU A 110 3.16 -22.94 0.66
N LYS A 111 2.40 -23.51 -0.27
CA LYS A 111 1.71 -24.77 -0.03
C LYS A 111 2.75 -25.90 0.13
N PRO A 112 2.45 -26.98 0.87
CA PRO A 112 3.38 -28.10 1.07
C PRO A 112 3.86 -28.73 -0.24
N ASP A 113 3.02 -28.70 -1.27
CA ASP A 113 3.25 -29.24 -2.62
C ASP A 113 3.66 -28.16 -3.63
N ALA A 114 3.97 -26.95 -3.18
CA ALA A 114 4.35 -25.86 -4.07
C ALA A 114 5.67 -26.18 -4.77
N ARG A 115 5.69 -25.97 -6.10
CA ARG A 115 6.92 -25.94 -6.89
C ARG A 115 7.91 -24.94 -6.27
N SER A 116 9.21 -25.16 -6.48
CA SER A 116 10.25 -24.19 -6.14
C SER A 116 9.93 -22.82 -6.75
N VAL A 117 9.67 -21.83 -5.90
CA VAL A 117 9.36 -20.44 -6.28
C VAL A 117 10.30 -19.52 -5.52
N THR A 118 10.93 -18.61 -6.23
CA THR A 118 11.82 -17.60 -5.65
C THR A 118 11.09 -16.31 -5.32
N LYS A 119 11.73 -15.44 -4.53
CA LYS A 119 11.22 -14.08 -4.26
C LYS A 119 11.07 -13.29 -5.57
N GLN A 120 12.02 -13.45 -6.50
CA GLN A 120 12.03 -12.74 -7.77
C GLN A 120 10.86 -13.18 -8.66
N ASP A 121 10.53 -14.48 -8.69
CA ASP A 121 9.39 -14.99 -9.44
C ASP A 121 8.08 -14.32 -9.01
N ILE A 122 7.89 -14.12 -7.69
CA ILE A 122 6.73 -13.41 -7.13
C ILE A 122 6.73 -11.94 -7.56
N ILE A 123 7.87 -11.26 -7.46
CA ILE A 123 7.99 -9.83 -7.84
C ILE A 123 7.71 -9.65 -9.33
N ASP A 124 8.28 -10.50 -10.19
CA ASP A 124 8.11 -10.42 -11.64
C ASP A 124 6.68 -10.76 -12.05
N PHE A 125 6.05 -11.73 -11.39
CA PHE A 125 4.62 -11.97 -11.54
C PHE A 125 3.81 -10.71 -11.18
N CYS A 126 4.06 -10.09 -10.03
CA CYS A 126 3.41 -8.84 -9.65
C CYS A 126 3.65 -7.73 -10.69
N ARG A 127 4.88 -7.56 -11.19
CA ARG A 127 5.21 -6.53 -12.20
C ARG A 127 4.51 -6.72 -13.54
N ARG A 128 4.27 -7.96 -13.95
CA ARG A 128 3.50 -8.26 -15.18
C ARG A 128 2.02 -7.93 -15.05
N HIS A 129 1.47 -7.92 -13.83
CA HIS A 129 0.03 -7.86 -13.60
C HIS A 129 -0.44 -6.65 -12.78
N LEU A 130 0.47 -5.92 -12.13
CA LEU A 130 0.18 -4.78 -11.26
C LEU A 130 1.00 -3.56 -11.68
N ALA A 131 0.49 -2.37 -11.36
CA ALA A 131 1.26 -1.14 -11.50
C ALA A 131 2.54 -1.20 -10.64
N HIS A 132 3.63 -0.59 -11.12
CA HIS A 132 4.96 -0.71 -10.51
C HIS A 132 4.97 -0.33 -9.02
N PHE A 133 4.22 0.71 -8.62
CA PHE A 133 4.13 1.16 -7.22
C PHE A 133 3.36 0.18 -6.29
N LYS A 134 2.59 -0.76 -6.85
CA LYS A 134 1.88 -1.80 -6.09
C LYS A 134 2.69 -3.09 -5.95
N CYS A 135 3.78 -3.22 -6.70
CA CYS A 135 4.60 -4.41 -6.66
C CYS A 135 5.39 -4.43 -5.35
N PRO A 136 5.41 -5.57 -4.63
CA PRO A 136 6.25 -5.68 -3.44
C PRO A 136 7.72 -5.52 -3.84
N LYS A 137 8.45 -4.70 -3.09
CA LYS A 137 9.91 -4.61 -3.25
C LYS A 137 10.62 -5.76 -2.54
N THR A 138 10.01 -6.28 -1.49
CA THR A 138 10.53 -7.39 -0.68
C THR A 138 9.47 -8.46 -0.49
N VAL A 139 9.90 -9.71 -0.60
CA VAL A 139 9.07 -10.90 -0.40
C VAL A 139 9.74 -11.77 0.66
N PHE A 140 8.97 -12.18 1.66
CA PHE A 140 9.41 -13.03 2.75
C PHE A 140 8.62 -14.33 2.72
N PHE A 141 9.33 -15.45 2.58
CA PHE A 141 8.71 -16.76 2.78
C PHE A 141 8.69 -17.07 4.27
N THR A 142 7.50 -17.24 4.82
CA THR A 142 7.29 -17.51 6.24
C THR A 142 5.96 -18.19 6.44
N GLU A 143 5.78 -18.86 7.58
CA GLU A 143 4.44 -19.21 8.03
C GLU A 143 3.70 -17.95 8.47
N LEU A 144 2.56 -17.71 7.84
CA LEU A 144 1.73 -16.57 8.21
C LEU A 144 1.15 -16.80 9.61
N PRO A 145 1.33 -15.85 10.54
CA PRO A 145 0.80 -15.97 11.88
C PRO A 145 -0.72 -15.98 11.80
N LYS A 146 -1.35 -16.97 12.43
CA LYS A 146 -2.80 -17.19 12.38
C LYS A 146 -3.39 -17.26 13.78
N THR A 147 -4.64 -16.82 13.92
CA THR A 147 -5.45 -17.07 15.11
C THR A 147 -5.78 -18.56 15.23
N SER A 148 -6.30 -18.99 16.38
CA SER A 148 -6.87 -20.33 16.58
C SER A 148 -7.97 -20.70 15.56
N THR A 149 -8.62 -19.69 14.97
CA THR A 149 -9.62 -19.83 13.90
C THR A 149 -9.05 -19.72 12.49
N GLY A 150 -7.72 -19.66 12.34
CA GLY A 150 -7.02 -19.64 11.05
C GLY A 150 -6.93 -18.27 10.36
N LYS A 151 -7.38 -17.18 11.00
CA LYS A 151 -7.30 -15.82 10.43
C LYS A 151 -5.88 -15.28 10.52
N ILE A 152 -5.38 -14.66 9.46
CA ILE A 152 -4.04 -14.05 9.45
C ILE A 152 -3.98 -12.86 10.42
N GLN A 153 -2.96 -12.85 11.27
CA GLN A 153 -2.67 -11.77 12.21
C GLN A 153 -1.80 -10.70 11.56
N LYS A 154 -2.41 -9.81 10.77
CA LYS A 154 -1.67 -8.75 10.05
C LYS A 154 -0.90 -7.78 10.96
N PHE A 155 -1.29 -7.60 12.22
CA PHE A 155 -0.54 -6.74 13.16
C PHE A 155 0.86 -7.32 13.45
N VAL A 156 0.98 -8.65 13.62
CA VAL A 156 2.26 -9.34 13.77
C VAL A 156 3.13 -9.14 12.53
N LEU A 157 2.53 -9.28 11.34
CA LEU A 157 3.23 -9.03 10.07
C LEU A 157 3.71 -7.57 9.94
N ARG A 158 2.94 -6.60 10.45
CA ARG A 158 3.37 -5.19 10.47
C ARG A 158 4.54 -4.99 11.43
N ASP A 159 4.55 -5.65 12.58
CA ASP A 159 5.66 -5.53 13.53
C ASP A 159 6.93 -6.22 13.00
N TRP A 160 6.78 -7.36 12.32
CA TRP A 160 7.88 -7.95 11.55
C TRP A 160 8.38 -7.00 10.46
N ALA A 161 7.47 -6.37 9.72
CA ALA A 161 7.84 -5.40 8.69
C ALA A 161 8.61 -4.20 9.28
N LYS A 162 8.21 -3.67 10.44
CA LYS A 162 8.97 -2.57 11.08
C LYS A 162 10.37 -2.95 11.52
N ALA A 163 10.60 -4.22 11.85
CA ALA A 163 11.88 -4.73 12.33
C ALA A 163 12.86 -5.12 11.19
N LEU A 164 12.46 -4.96 9.93
CA LEU A 164 13.18 -5.38 8.73
C LEU A 164 13.65 -4.17 7.91
#